data_AF-A0AAU6ZC21-F1
#
_entry.id   AF-A0AAU6ZC21-F1
#
_cell.length_a   1.000
_cell.length_b   1.000
_cell.length_c   1.000
_cell.angle_alpha   90.00
_cell.angle_beta   90.00
_cell.angle_gamma   90.00
#
_symmetry.space_group_name_H-M   'P 1'
#
loop_
_entity.id
_entity.type
_entity.pdbx_description
1 polymer ?
#
loop_
_entity_poly.entity_id
_entity_poly.type
_entity_poly.pdbx_seq_one_letter_code
_entity_poly.pdbx_strand_id
1 'polypeptide(L)'
;MSCYEWETARITLPAASVAPLKGTLRNYLNATHSEVYQLALMLHRPLAKLTPMEYRNHLRNTAEAGGTDARTIAIELLRHKSHQLSVRRPTHSDVDRWAPRVTGRSANFPAMDLQGCEAAAIEIVGQELSWHVEENNHAVENAHETPLARILFAELERMEWPEGAGGYGVGNNEYNADSGGLGGGGNYKTFAYGPLGISEAIPQLQH
;
A
#
# COMPACT_ATOMS: atom_id res chain seq x y z
N MET A 1 20.73 11.88 3.21
CA MET A 1 21.09 10.81 4.17
C MET A 1 19.94 9.81 4.11
N SER A 2 20.22 8.51 4.12
CA SER A 2 19.16 7.49 4.24
C SER A 2 18.55 7.54 5.65
N CYS A 3 17.26 7.29 5.78
CA CYS A 3 16.55 7.11 7.04
C CYS A 3 15.78 5.80 6.95
N TYR A 4 16.25 4.74 7.62
CA TYR A 4 15.49 3.50 7.68
C TYR A 4 14.34 3.63 8.67
N GLU A 5 13.13 3.37 8.18
CA GLU A 5 11.90 3.49 8.94
C GLU A 5 11.04 2.24 8.73
N TRP A 6 10.32 1.84 9.77
CA TRP A 6 9.31 0.78 9.72
C TRP A 6 8.10 1.17 10.55
N GLU A 7 6.96 0.53 10.30
CA GLU A 7 5.73 0.74 11.05
C GLU A 7 4.92 -0.56 11.16
N THR A 8 4.30 -0.78 12.31
CA THR A 8 3.36 -1.89 12.51
C THR A 8 2.18 -1.43 13.36
N ALA A 9 1.01 -1.99 13.12
CA ALA A 9 -0.16 -1.76 13.96
C ALA A 9 -1.02 -3.01 14.07
N ARG A 10 -1.69 -3.16 15.21
CA ARG A 10 -2.82 -4.07 15.39
C ARG A 10 -4.00 -3.28 15.91
N ILE A 11 -5.13 -3.42 15.24
CA ILE A 11 -6.35 -2.67 15.53
C ILE A 11 -7.52 -3.65 15.63
N THR A 12 -8.21 -3.64 16.77
CA THR A 12 -9.47 -4.37 16.93
C THR A 12 -10.61 -3.54 16.34
N LEU A 13 -11.11 -3.95 15.18
CA LEU A 13 -12.21 -3.31 14.47
C LEU A 13 -13.57 -3.60 15.12
N PRO A 14 -14.54 -2.67 15.05
CA PRO A 14 -15.93 -2.97 15.37
C PRO A 14 -16.48 -4.05 14.42
N ALA A 15 -17.14 -5.10 14.96
CA ALA A 15 -17.70 -6.19 14.18
C ALA A 15 -18.54 -5.74 12.96
N ALA A 16 -19.35 -4.70 13.13
CA ALA A 16 -20.21 -4.16 12.07
C ALA A 16 -19.42 -3.49 10.93
N SER A 17 -18.20 -3.02 11.19
CA SER A 17 -17.36 -2.27 10.24
C SER A 17 -16.46 -3.17 9.41
N VAL A 18 -16.21 -4.42 9.82
CA VAL A 18 -15.29 -5.35 9.14
C VAL A 18 -15.72 -5.62 7.70
N ALA A 19 -16.97 -6.03 7.48
CA ALA A 19 -17.45 -6.39 6.14
C ALA A 19 -17.51 -5.18 5.19
N PRO A 20 -18.01 -4.01 5.61
CA PRO A 20 -17.91 -2.77 4.83
C PRO A 20 -16.48 -2.40 4.46
N LEU A 21 -15.54 -2.38 5.43
CA LEU A 21 -14.15 -2.02 5.18
C LEU A 21 -13.50 -2.97 4.15
N LYS A 22 -13.62 -4.30 4.35
CA LYS A 22 -13.12 -5.29 3.39
C LYS A 22 -13.76 -5.11 2.01
N GLY A 23 -15.05 -4.75 1.97
CA GLY A 23 -15.77 -4.40 0.76
C GLY A 23 -15.13 -3.23 0.01
N THR A 24 -14.86 -2.12 0.71
CA THR A 24 -14.22 -0.92 0.17
C THR A 24 -12.82 -1.22 -0.39
N LEU A 25 -11.95 -1.84 0.41
CA LEU A 25 -10.58 -2.19 -0.01
C LEU A 25 -10.58 -3.13 -1.23
N ARG A 26 -11.44 -4.15 -1.21
CA ARG A 26 -11.58 -5.10 -2.32
C ARG A 26 -12.07 -4.42 -3.61
N ASN A 27 -13.08 -3.57 -3.50
CA ASN A 27 -13.65 -2.89 -4.64
C ASN A 27 -12.63 -1.97 -5.29
N TYR A 28 -11.86 -1.23 -4.48
CA TYR A 28 -10.77 -0.40 -4.97
C TYR A 28 -9.73 -1.21 -5.72
N LEU A 29 -9.15 -2.26 -5.12
CA LEU A 29 -8.12 -3.08 -5.77
C LEU A 29 -8.59 -3.71 -7.08
N ASN A 30 -9.81 -4.25 -7.10
CA ASN A 30 -10.36 -4.88 -8.31
C ASN A 30 -10.72 -3.86 -9.41
N ALA A 31 -11.14 -2.65 -9.03
CA ALA A 31 -11.34 -1.55 -9.98
C ALA A 31 -10.00 -1.13 -10.59
N THR A 32 -8.98 -0.88 -9.76
CA THR A 32 -7.62 -0.53 -10.21
C THR A 32 -7.04 -1.60 -11.12
N HIS A 33 -7.17 -2.89 -10.76
CA HIS A 33 -6.73 -4.00 -11.62
C HIS A 33 -7.39 -3.95 -13.00
N SER A 34 -8.71 -3.76 -13.02
CA SER A 34 -9.48 -3.74 -14.27
C SER A 34 -9.06 -2.56 -15.14
N GLU A 35 -8.89 -1.38 -14.54
CA GLU A 35 -8.46 -0.17 -15.23
C GLU A 35 -7.05 -0.30 -15.80
N VAL A 36 -6.07 -0.74 -14.99
CA VAL A 36 -4.69 -0.99 -15.42
C VAL A 36 -4.66 -1.99 -16.58
N TYR A 37 -5.44 -3.08 -16.49
CA TYR A 37 -5.51 -4.07 -17.56
C TYR A 37 -6.03 -3.48 -18.87
N GLN A 38 -7.13 -2.71 -18.82
CA GLN A 38 -7.70 -2.07 -20.02
C GLN A 38 -6.73 -1.06 -20.62
N LEU A 39 -6.11 -0.21 -19.79
CA LEU A 39 -5.12 0.76 -20.24
C LEU A 39 -3.90 0.08 -20.87
N ALA A 40 -3.39 -0.99 -20.25
CA ALA A 40 -2.28 -1.77 -20.81
C ALA A 40 -2.63 -2.37 -22.18
N LEU A 41 -3.84 -2.91 -22.36
CA LEU A 41 -4.31 -3.39 -23.66
C LEU A 41 -4.41 -2.28 -24.70
N MET A 42 -4.98 -1.13 -24.31
CA MET A 42 -5.12 0.04 -25.18
C MET A 42 -3.77 0.58 -25.65
N LEU A 43 -2.81 0.72 -24.72
CA LEU A 43 -1.44 1.17 -25.01
C LEU A 43 -0.65 0.13 -25.82
N HIS A 44 -0.80 -1.16 -25.52
CA HIS A 44 -0.07 -2.22 -26.23
C HIS A 44 -0.50 -2.34 -27.69
N ARG A 45 -1.79 -2.18 -28.01
CA ARG A 45 -2.33 -2.41 -29.36
C ARG A 45 -1.61 -1.65 -30.50
N PRO A 46 -1.38 -0.33 -30.42
CA PRO A 46 -0.62 0.39 -31.44
C PRO A 46 0.87 0.02 -31.41
N LEU A 47 1.44 -0.16 -30.21
CA LEU A 47 2.87 -0.42 -30.04
C LEU A 47 3.29 -1.81 -30.52
N ALA A 48 2.40 -2.80 -30.49
CA ALA A 48 2.66 -4.17 -30.93
C ALA A 48 3.06 -4.30 -32.42
N LYS A 49 2.85 -3.24 -33.21
CA LYS A 49 3.25 -3.17 -34.63
C LYS A 49 4.68 -2.66 -34.83
N LEU A 50 5.30 -2.12 -33.78
CA LEU A 50 6.63 -1.55 -33.82
C LEU A 50 7.71 -2.61 -33.64
N THR A 51 8.94 -2.30 -34.05
CA THR A 51 10.09 -3.12 -33.67
C THR A 51 10.29 -3.10 -32.15
N PRO A 52 10.94 -4.11 -31.55
CA PRO A 52 11.22 -4.10 -30.11
C PRO A 52 12.04 -2.88 -29.62
N MET A 53 12.86 -2.28 -30.48
CA MET A 53 13.60 -1.07 -30.15
C MET A 53 12.68 0.16 -30.12
N GLU A 54 11.84 0.34 -31.14
CA GLU A 54 10.87 1.43 -31.21
C GLU A 54 9.83 1.33 -30.09
N TYR A 55 9.38 0.12 -29.75
CA TYR A 55 8.50 -0.14 -28.62
C TYR A 55 9.08 0.40 -27.31
N ARG A 56 10.33 0.03 -27.00
CA ARG A 56 11.05 0.47 -25.80
C ARG A 56 11.29 1.98 -25.80
N ASN A 57 11.70 2.55 -26.93
CA ASN A 57 11.89 3.99 -27.07
C ASN A 57 10.57 4.75 -26.85
N HIS A 58 9.46 4.24 -27.37
CA HIS A 58 8.15 4.85 -27.16
C HIS A 58 7.78 4.83 -25.67
N LEU A 59 7.92 3.69 -24.99
CA LEU A 59 7.62 3.61 -23.56
C LEU A 59 8.55 4.48 -22.69
N ARG A 60 9.83 4.57 -23.05
CA ARG A 60 10.80 5.44 -22.36
C ARG A 60 10.47 6.92 -22.55
N ASN A 61 10.03 7.30 -23.74
CA ASN A 61 9.70 8.69 -24.07
C ASN A 61 8.26 9.08 -23.69
N THR A 62 7.41 8.10 -23.34
CA THR A 62 6.11 8.39 -22.75
C THR A 62 6.41 8.94 -21.37
N ALA A 63 6.22 10.26 -21.21
CA ALA A 63 6.55 10.99 -20.00
C ALA A 63 5.95 10.26 -18.79
N GLU A 64 6.72 10.20 -17.71
CA GLU A 64 6.21 9.86 -16.40
C GLU A 64 5.19 10.93 -16.05
N ALA A 65 3.91 10.63 -16.24
CA ALA A 65 2.88 11.35 -15.54
C ALA A 65 3.11 11.00 -14.07
N GLY A 66 3.84 11.85 -13.34
CA GLY A 66 4.05 11.66 -11.91
C GLY A 66 2.70 11.44 -11.24
N GLY A 67 2.50 10.27 -10.64
CA GLY A 67 1.24 9.90 -10.02
C GLY A 67 1.02 8.40 -9.90
N THR A 68 0.20 8.02 -8.93
CA THR A 68 -0.30 6.67 -8.62
C THR A 68 -1.53 6.27 -9.42
N ASP A 69 -1.66 6.82 -10.62
CA ASP A 69 -2.78 6.51 -11.49
C ASP A 69 -2.60 5.18 -12.23
N ALA A 70 -3.72 4.59 -12.66
CA ALA A 70 -3.73 3.31 -13.37
C ALA A 70 -2.95 3.35 -14.70
N ARG A 71 -2.74 4.55 -15.27
CA ARG A 71 -2.02 4.73 -16.54
C ARG A 71 -0.51 4.59 -16.33
N THR A 72 0.04 5.21 -15.30
CA THR A 72 1.45 5.08 -14.92
C THR A 72 1.78 3.62 -14.63
N ILE A 73 0.94 2.93 -13.86
CA ILE A 73 1.08 1.49 -13.60
C ILE A 73 1.05 0.68 -14.91
N ALA A 74 0.11 0.98 -15.82
CA ALA A 74 0.03 0.28 -17.10
C ALA A 74 1.29 0.50 -17.97
N ILE A 75 1.88 1.69 -17.97
CA ILE A 75 3.13 1.99 -18.68
C ILE A 75 4.29 1.19 -18.06
N GLU A 76 4.42 1.17 -16.73
CA GLU A 76 5.47 0.43 -16.05
C GLU A 76 5.35 -1.08 -16.27
N LEU A 77 4.14 -1.63 -16.25
CA LEU A 77 3.90 -3.02 -16.64
C LEU A 77 4.42 -3.30 -18.06
N LEU A 78 4.10 -2.44 -19.03
CA LEU A 78 4.58 -2.60 -20.40
C LEU A 78 6.10 -2.44 -20.51
N ARG A 79 6.71 -1.52 -19.76
CA ARG A 79 8.17 -1.34 -19.67
C ARG A 79 8.82 -2.61 -19.17
N HIS A 80 8.33 -3.16 -18.04
CA HIS A 80 8.81 -4.42 -17.50
C HIS A 80 8.69 -5.56 -18.53
N LYS A 81 7.56 -5.68 -19.23
CA LYS A 81 7.40 -6.72 -20.26
C LYS A 81 8.29 -6.51 -21.49
N SER A 82 8.64 -5.27 -21.83
CA SER A 82 9.46 -4.95 -23.00
C SER A 82 10.91 -5.43 -22.91
N HIS A 83 11.39 -5.74 -21.70
CA HIS A 83 12.69 -6.37 -21.49
C HIS A 83 12.71 -7.84 -21.94
N GLN A 84 11.56 -8.45 -22.22
CA GLN A 84 11.46 -9.79 -22.80
C GLN A 84 11.68 -9.73 -24.32
N LEU A 85 12.35 -10.75 -24.88
CA LEU A 85 12.72 -10.83 -26.30
C LEU A 85 11.54 -10.69 -27.28
N SER A 86 10.31 -10.96 -26.83
CA SER A 86 9.07 -10.82 -27.60
C SER A 86 8.08 -9.94 -26.84
N VAL A 87 7.57 -8.87 -27.47
CA VAL A 87 6.52 -8.03 -26.91
C VAL A 87 5.18 -8.77 -26.99
N ARG A 88 4.80 -9.44 -25.90
CA ARG A 88 3.54 -10.19 -25.80
C ARG A 88 2.40 -9.30 -25.31
N ARG A 89 1.18 -9.67 -25.69
CA ARG A 89 -0.05 -9.05 -25.17
C ARG A 89 -0.11 -9.17 -23.64
N PRO A 90 -0.43 -8.09 -22.90
CA PRO A 90 -0.65 -8.16 -21.46
C PRO A 90 -1.76 -9.14 -21.08
N THR A 91 -1.54 -9.85 -19.98
CA THR A 91 -2.47 -10.80 -19.37
C THR A 91 -2.88 -10.32 -17.98
N HIS A 92 -3.97 -10.85 -17.42
CA HIS A 92 -4.36 -10.54 -16.04
C HIS A 92 -3.26 -10.91 -15.02
N SER A 93 -2.56 -12.02 -15.24
CA SER A 93 -1.43 -12.42 -14.39
C SER A 93 -0.26 -11.45 -14.45
N ASP A 94 -0.09 -10.71 -15.56
CA ASP A 94 0.92 -9.65 -15.59
C ASP A 94 0.51 -8.48 -14.68
N VAL A 95 -0.78 -8.16 -14.62
CA VAL A 95 -1.31 -7.05 -13.81
C VAL A 95 -1.33 -7.39 -12.33
N ASP A 96 -1.52 -8.67 -11.97
CA ASP A 96 -1.62 -9.13 -10.59
C ASP A 96 -0.41 -8.72 -9.73
N ARG A 97 0.78 -8.46 -10.34
CA ARG A 97 1.95 -7.94 -9.64
C ARG A 97 1.80 -6.49 -9.15
N TRP A 98 1.12 -5.62 -9.89
CA TRP A 98 0.98 -4.20 -9.55
C TRP A 98 -0.37 -3.85 -8.94
N ALA A 99 -1.40 -4.60 -9.32
CA ALA A 99 -2.77 -4.43 -8.85
C ALA A 99 -3.37 -5.81 -8.64
N PRO A 100 -3.12 -6.47 -7.51
CA PRO A 100 -3.58 -7.84 -7.28
C PRO A 100 -5.09 -7.92 -7.19
N ARG A 101 -5.66 -8.96 -7.80
CA ARG A 101 -7.09 -9.28 -7.63
C ARG A 101 -7.34 -9.89 -6.27
N VAL A 102 -8.40 -9.42 -5.63
CA VAL A 102 -8.84 -9.89 -4.32
C VAL A 102 -10.26 -10.43 -4.39
N THR A 103 -10.50 -11.54 -3.69
CA THR A 103 -11.78 -12.24 -3.66
C THR A 103 -12.57 -11.84 -2.41
N GLY A 104 -13.84 -12.27 -2.32
CA GLY A 104 -14.62 -12.06 -1.10
C GLY A 104 -14.12 -12.78 0.15
N ARG A 105 -13.18 -13.73 0.00
CA ARG A 105 -12.56 -14.43 1.12
C ARG A 105 -11.16 -13.90 1.47
N SER A 106 -10.64 -12.94 0.71
CA SER A 106 -9.31 -12.39 0.94
C SER A 106 -9.22 -11.76 2.34
N ALA A 107 -8.18 -12.11 3.08
CA ALA A 107 -7.77 -11.42 4.31
C ALA A 107 -6.70 -10.36 4.02
N ASN A 108 -5.90 -10.57 2.98
CA ASN A 108 -4.77 -9.69 2.62
C ASN A 108 -5.13 -8.71 1.52
N PHE A 109 -4.71 -7.46 1.71
CA PHE A 109 -4.92 -6.32 0.82
C PHE A 109 -3.59 -5.56 0.69
N PRO A 110 -2.66 -6.00 -0.17
CA PRO A 110 -1.35 -5.38 -0.26
C PRO A 110 -1.48 -3.96 -0.83
N ALA A 111 -0.83 -3.01 -0.16
CA ALA A 111 -0.72 -1.63 -0.61
C ALA A 111 0.50 -1.51 -1.52
N MET A 112 0.26 -1.43 -2.83
CA MET A 112 1.32 -1.43 -3.84
C MET A 112 1.81 -0.01 -4.12
N ASP A 113 3.13 0.15 -4.28
CA ASP A 113 3.73 1.37 -4.81
C ASP A 113 3.66 1.43 -6.35
N LEU A 114 4.24 2.49 -6.92
CA LEU A 114 4.30 2.71 -8.36
C LEU A 114 5.14 1.69 -9.11
N GLN A 115 6.13 1.12 -8.43
CA GLN A 115 7.08 0.16 -8.98
C GLN A 115 6.49 -1.26 -8.96
N GLY A 116 5.32 -1.46 -8.33
CA GLY A 116 4.71 -2.78 -8.14
C GLY A 116 5.41 -3.59 -7.06
N CYS A 117 6.00 -2.89 -6.09
CA CYS A 117 6.47 -3.45 -4.84
C CYS A 117 5.41 -3.20 -3.77
N GLU A 118 5.32 -4.09 -2.81
CA GLU A 118 4.42 -3.93 -1.67
C GLU A 118 5.03 -2.90 -0.71
N ALA A 119 4.38 -1.76 -0.56
CA ALA A 119 4.79 -0.71 0.37
C ALA A 119 4.28 -1.01 1.79
N ALA A 120 3.11 -1.65 1.90
CA ALA A 120 2.59 -2.16 3.17
C ALA A 120 1.69 -3.38 2.99
N ALA A 121 1.70 -4.25 3.99
CA ALA A 121 0.76 -5.35 4.13
C ALA A 121 -0.42 -4.92 5.00
N ILE A 122 -1.65 -5.03 4.47
CA ILE A 122 -2.89 -4.91 5.24
C ILE A 122 -3.52 -6.29 5.34
N GLU A 123 -3.74 -6.78 6.55
CA GLU A 123 -4.42 -8.05 6.80
C GLU A 123 -5.62 -7.85 7.71
N ILE A 124 -6.77 -8.45 7.37
CA ILE A 124 -8.01 -8.40 8.16
C ILE A 124 -8.53 -9.82 8.40
N VAL A 125 -8.34 -10.31 9.63
CA VAL A 125 -8.74 -11.64 10.12
C VAL A 125 -9.70 -11.49 11.30
N GLY A 126 -10.95 -11.93 11.12
CA GLY A 126 -11.99 -11.70 12.14
C GLY A 126 -12.23 -10.21 12.34
N GLN A 127 -11.98 -9.72 13.55
CA GLN A 127 -12.04 -8.29 13.91
C GLN A 127 -10.65 -7.64 13.99
N GLU A 128 -9.57 -8.39 13.76
CA GLU A 128 -8.23 -7.84 13.85
C GLU A 128 -7.78 -7.32 12.48
N LEU A 129 -7.37 -6.06 12.45
CA LEU A 129 -6.63 -5.46 11.34
C LEU A 129 -5.17 -5.36 11.73
N SER A 130 -4.29 -5.90 10.88
CA SER A 130 -2.85 -5.73 10.96
C SER A 130 -2.37 -4.83 9.82
N TRP A 131 -1.48 -3.90 10.15
CA TRP A 131 -0.76 -3.04 9.22
C TRP A 131 0.73 -3.28 9.42
N HIS A 132 1.47 -3.48 8.34
CA HIS A 132 2.92 -3.70 8.40
C HIS A 132 3.64 -3.02 7.25
N VAL A 133 4.66 -2.24 7.59
CA VAL A 133 5.60 -1.61 6.66
C VAL A 133 6.97 -2.17 6.97
N GLU A 134 7.60 -2.79 5.97
CA GLU A 134 8.97 -3.31 6.11
C GLU A 134 9.98 -2.17 6.25
N GLU A 135 11.09 -2.44 6.94
CA GLU A 135 12.14 -1.45 7.18
C GLU A 135 12.83 -1.05 5.87
N ASN A 136 12.69 0.22 5.47
CA ASN A 136 13.34 0.76 4.29
C ASN A 136 13.45 2.29 4.35
N ASN A 137 14.20 2.87 3.43
CA ASN A 137 14.34 4.31 3.28
C ASN A 137 13.01 4.97 2.88
N HIS A 138 12.48 5.87 3.72
CA HIS A 138 11.14 6.49 3.55
C HIS A 138 9.99 5.47 3.43
N ALA A 139 10.12 4.27 4.01
CA ALA A 139 9.14 3.20 3.83
C ALA A 139 7.75 3.62 4.32
N VAL A 140 7.69 4.24 5.51
CA VAL A 140 6.44 4.63 6.16
C VAL A 140 5.74 5.73 5.37
N GLU A 141 6.46 6.78 4.98
CA GLU A 141 5.93 7.84 4.12
C GLU A 141 5.34 7.26 2.82
N ASN A 142 6.12 6.45 2.10
CA ASN A 142 5.68 5.82 0.85
C ASN A 142 4.45 4.92 1.04
N ALA A 143 4.42 4.15 2.13
CA ALA A 143 3.30 3.28 2.48
C ALA A 143 2.00 4.05 2.70
N HIS A 144 2.05 5.14 3.48
CA HIS A 144 0.90 6.02 3.75
C HIS A 144 0.46 6.80 2.50
N GLU A 145 1.37 7.06 1.57
CA GLU A 145 1.04 7.72 0.31
C GLU A 145 0.33 6.82 -0.70
N THR A 146 0.36 5.50 -0.51
CA THR A 146 -0.36 4.59 -1.40
C THR A 146 -1.87 4.88 -1.36
N PRO A 147 -2.56 4.85 -2.52
CA PRO A 147 -4.00 5.09 -2.55
C PRO A 147 -4.82 4.15 -1.64
N LEU A 148 -4.40 2.88 -1.52
CA LEU A 148 -5.10 1.91 -0.68
C LEU A 148 -4.96 2.24 0.80
N ALA A 149 -3.76 2.64 1.26
CA ALA A 149 -3.54 3.08 2.63
C ALA A 149 -4.34 4.33 2.95
N ARG A 150 -4.37 5.32 2.05
CA ARG A 150 -5.21 6.53 2.21
C ARG A 150 -6.68 6.19 2.38
N ILE A 151 -7.20 5.24 1.60
CA ILE A 151 -8.58 4.75 1.75
C ILE A 151 -8.76 4.06 3.11
N LEU A 152 -7.84 3.16 3.49
CA LEU A 152 -7.89 2.47 4.78
C LEU A 152 -7.96 3.47 5.94
N PHE A 153 -7.01 4.39 6.03
CA PHE A 153 -6.93 5.33 7.14
C PHE A 153 -8.11 6.31 7.15
N ALA A 154 -8.59 6.76 5.99
CA ALA A 154 -9.81 7.58 5.91
C ALA A 154 -11.06 6.82 6.38
N GLU A 155 -11.16 5.51 6.14
CA GLU A 155 -12.25 4.69 6.68
C GLU A 155 -12.11 4.53 8.20
N LEU A 156 -10.90 4.25 8.72
CA LEU A 156 -10.64 4.13 10.16
C LEU A 156 -10.96 5.41 10.94
N GLU A 157 -10.67 6.58 10.37
CA GLU A 157 -10.99 7.90 10.95
C GLU A 157 -12.50 8.14 11.07
N ARG A 158 -13.29 7.57 10.16
CA ARG A 158 -14.76 7.74 10.14
C ARG A 158 -15.51 6.70 10.95
N MET A 159 -14.83 5.65 11.43
CA MET A 159 -15.48 4.60 12.20
C MET A 159 -15.96 5.10 13.54
N GLU A 160 -17.15 4.66 13.93
CA GLU A 160 -17.61 4.73 15.31
C GLU A 160 -16.94 3.61 16.10
N TRP A 161 -16.21 3.98 17.15
CA TRP A 161 -15.43 3.05 17.95
C TRP A 161 -16.17 2.70 19.25
N PRO A 162 -16.65 1.46 19.42
CA PRO A 162 -17.23 1.02 20.69
C PRO A 162 -16.13 0.83 21.75
N GLU A 163 -16.55 0.66 23.00
CA GLU A 163 -15.66 0.26 24.09
C GLU A 163 -15.00 -1.09 23.77
N GLY A 164 -13.71 -1.23 24.09
CA GLY A 164 -12.94 -2.44 23.80
C GLY A 164 -12.52 -2.62 22.33
N ALA A 165 -12.73 -1.62 21.48
CA ALA A 165 -12.20 -1.57 20.11
C ALA A 165 -11.11 -0.49 19.96
N GLY A 166 -10.36 -0.56 18.86
CA GLY A 166 -9.28 0.36 18.54
C GLY A 166 -7.90 -0.30 18.55
N GLY A 167 -6.88 0.54 18.47
CA GLY A 167 -5.47 0.15 18.44
C GLY A 167 -4.59 1.32 18.04
N TYR A 168 -3.29 1.08 17.90
CA TYR A 168 -2.33 2.11 17.54
C TYR A 168 -1.19 1.57 16.68
N GLY A 169 -0.62 2.48 15.89
CA GLY A 169 0.60 2.23 15.13
C GLY A 169 1.84 2.54 15.95
N VAL A 170 2.86 1.71 15.78
CA VAL A 170 4.20 1.87 16.33
C VAL A 170 5.17 1.88 15.17
N GLY A 171 5.99 2.91 15.11
CA GLY A 171 7.08 3.01 14.14
C GLY A 171 8.41 3.32 14.83
N ASN A 172 9.48 3.26 14.05
CA ASN A 172 10.81 3.66 14.48
C ASN A 172 11.55 4.29 13.29
N ASN A 173 12.50 5.17 13.59
CA ASN A 173 13.41 5.75 12.63
C ASN A 173 14.86 5.72 13.16
N GLU A 174 15.82 5.53 12.25
CA GLU A 174 17.24 5.39 12.57
C GLU A 174 17.80 6.56 13.42
N TYR A 175 17.27 7.78 13.25
CA TYR A 175 17.74 8.97 13.97
C TYR A 175 17.36 9.02 15.45
N ASN A 176 16.33 8.27 15.86
CA ASN A 176 15.97 8.16 17.27
C ASN A 176 16.90 7.23 18.05
N ALA A 177 17.91 6.60 17.43
CA ALA A 177 18.87 5.69 18.05
C ALA A 177 20.15 6.35 18.59
N ASP A 178 20.44 7.61 18.24
CA ASP A 178 21.74 8.25 18.50
C ASP A 178 21.80 9.12 19.77
N SER A 179 20.72 9.18 20.56
CA SER A 179 20.82 9.75 21.91
C SER A 179 21.40 8.68 22.84
N GLY A 180 22.70 8.75 23.12
CA GLY A 180 23.47 7.78 23.94
C GLY A 180 23.06 7.64 25.43
N GLY A 181 21.81 7.94 25.78
CA GLY A 181 21.20 7.68 27.08
C GLY A 181 20.42 6.36 27.10
N LEU A 182 20.41 5.68 28.26
CA LEU A 182 19.56 4.52 28.51
C LEU A 182 18.07 4.90 28.27
N GLY A 183 17.48 4.34 27.21
CA GLY A 183 16.10 4.64 26.75
C GLY A 183 16.01 5.39 25.42
N GLY A 184 17.13 5.81 24.83
CA GLY A 184 17.21 6.67 23.64
C GLY A 184 17.21 5.95 22.29
N GLY A 185 16.30 4.99 22.09
CA GLY A 185 16.11 4.23 20.83
C GLY A 185 14.63 4.01 20.55
N GLY A 186 13.83 5.04 20.80
CA GLY A 186 12.41 4.93 21.10
C GLY A 186 11.54 4.70 19.87
N ASN A 187 10.91 3.53 19.80
CA ASN A 187 9.69 3.35 19.04
C ASN A 187 8.71 4.49 19.39
N TYR A 188 8.11 5.12 18.39
CA TYR A 188 7.13 6.18 18.58
C TYR A 188 5.77 5.74 18.06
N LYS A 189 4.74 6.35 18.64
CA LYS A 189 3.37 6.15 18.19
C LYS A 189 3.11 6.98 16.95
N THR A 190 2.56 6.36 15.92
CA THR A 190 2.32 7.02 14.63
C THR A 190 0.86 7.45 14.45
N PHE A 191 -0.08 6.62 14.91
CA PHE A 191 -1.51 6.92 14.93
C PHE A 191 -2.23 6.16 16.04
N ALA A 192 -3.47 6.54 16.35
CA ALA A 192 -4.31 5.89 17.36
C ALA A 192 -5.77 5.92 16.93
N TYR A 193 -6.48 4.82 17.10
CA TYR A 193 -7.90 4.71 16.82
C TYR A 193 -8.65 4.07 18.00
N GLY A 194 -9.86 4.56 18.26
CA GLY A 194 -10.75 4.04 19.29
C GLY A 194 -10.24 4.14 20.74
N PRO A 195 -11.08 3.72 21.71
CA PRO A 195 -10.74 3.77 23.14
C PRO A 195 -9.46 3.00 23.50
N LEU A 196 -9.24 1.81 22.93
CA LEU A 196 -8.02 1.03 23.20
C LEU A 196 -6.77 1.79 22.77
N GLY A 197 -6.80 2.32 21.53
CA GLY A 197 -5.70 3.11 20.99
C GLY A 197 -5.40 4.36 21.81
N ILE A 198 -6.41 5.03 22.36
CA ILE A 198 -6.23 6.22 23.23
C ILE A 198 -5.67 5.83 24.59
N SER A 199 -6.19 4.77 25.22
CA SER A 199 -5.75 4.34 26.55
C SER A 199 -4.27 3.93 26.59
N GLU A 200 -3.79 3.31 25.52
CA GLU A 200 -2.39 2.91 25.35
C GLU A 200 -1.52 4.07 24.81
N ALA A 201 -2.12 5.17 24.34
CA ALA A 201 -1.41 6.38 23.91
C ALA A 201 -0.86 7.23 25.05
N ILE A 202 -1.41 7.08 26.25
CA ILE A 202 -1.01 7.87 27.41
C ILE A 202 0.14 7.11 28.07
N PRO A 203 1.41 7.54 27.92
CA PRO A 203 2.47 7.00 28.75
C PRO A 203 2.07 7.32 30.19
N GLN A 204 2.18 6.35 31.09
CA GLN A 204 1.91 6.51 32.50
C GLN A 204 2.65 7.74 33.06
N LEU A 205 1.97 8.89 33.11
CA LEU A 205 2.32 10.02 33.97
C LEU A 205 1.93 9.63 35.41
N GLN A 206 2.58 8.59 35.91
CA GLN A 206 2.54 8.17 37.30
C GLN A 206 3.97 8.07 37.81
N HIS A 207 4.57 9.22 38.10
CA HIS A 207 5.59 9.39 39.14
C HIS A 207 5.42 10.76 39.79
#